data_AF-A0A7H0H568-F1
#
_entry.id   AF-A0A7H0H568-F1
#
_cell.length_a   1.000
_cell.length_b   1.000
_cell.length_c   1.000
_cell.angle_alpha   90.00
_cell.angle_beta   90.00
_cell.angle_gamma   90.00
#
_symmetry.space_group_name_H-M   'P 1'
#
loop_
_entity.id
_entity.type
_entity.pdbx_description
1 polymer ?
#
loop_
_entity_poly.entity_id
_entity_poly.type
_entity_poly.pdbx_seq_one_letter_code
_entity_poly.pdbx_strand_id
1 'polypeptide(L)'
;MLSLVRVEGTQILRRRIPVDAVDDELRGIADRFEAARLLVRRDGQLAIAHDALLRHWERLKGWVEEASASLLIGRRIHMATQLWDESGRSSDALRPAEAELWHTWSEGEETPLLSDLEREFIELSREQAAVEATRQHDTIRRMRNRLAIAVVAGVLACVMAAGALLAGGRAEAATRSAQGRQIALVADDIRNITPNIAGQLSVAALSLDDSVETRSAVVKSAGIPMPERATGPQATRWSP
;
A
#
# COMPACT_ATOMS: atom_id res chain seq x y z
N MET A 1 35.47 -27.99 19.10
CA MET A 1 34.82 -29.32 19.16
C MET A 1 33.37 -29.28 18.68
N LEU A 2 32.54 -28.31 19.09
CA LEU A 2 31.14 -28.18 18.67
C LEU A 2 30.94 -28.11 17.14
N SER A 3 31.92 -27.56 16.41
CA SER A 3 31.90 -27.52 14.95
C SER A 3 31.86 -28.91 14.30
N LEU A 4 32.38 -29.95 14.96
CA LEU A 4 32.42 -31.34 14.47
C LEU A 4 31.15 -32.14 14.82
N VAL A 5 30.13 -31.47 15.34
CA VAL A 5 28.93 -32.08 15.90
C VAL A 5 27.68 -31.54 15.20
N ARG A 6 26.68 -32.41 14.99
CA ARG A 6 25.39 -32.11 14.37
C ARG A 6 24.27 -32.75 15.21
N VAL A 7 23.14 -32.08 15.46
CA VAL A 7 22.07 -32.64 16.33
C VAL A 7 20.81 -33.01 15.54
N GLU A 8 20.53 -34.29 15.28
CA GLU A 8 19.31 -34.81 14.61
C GLU A 8 18.26 -35.22 15.64
N GLY A 9 17.29 -34.35 15.91
CA GLY A 9 16.31 -34.61 16.96
C GLY A 9 17.00 -34.75 18.32
N THR A 10 17.06 -35.98 18.86
CA THR A 10 17.79 -36.32 20.09
C THR A 10 19.17 -36.96 19.84
N GLN A 11 19.55 -37.21 18.59
CA GLN A 11 20.80 -37.88 18.24
C GLN A 11 21.90 -36.89 17.87
N ILE A 12 23.07 -37.08 18.45
CA ILE A 12 24.26 -36.30 18.13
C ILE A 12 25.06 -37.06 17.05
N LEU A 13 25.15 -36.48 15.86
CA LEU A 13 25.86 -37.00 14.69
C LEU A 13 27.17 -36.25 14.43
N ARG A 14 28.10 -36.91 13.75
CA ARG A 14 29.38 -36.33 13.32
C ARG A 14 29.22 -35.38 12.14
N ARG A 15 29.82 -34.20 12.24
CA ARG A 15 30.08 -33.29 11.11
C ARG A 15 31.55 -33.37 10.73
N ARG A 16 31.82 -33.39 9.42
CA ARG A 16 33.17 -33.32 8.87
C ARG A 16 33.45 -31.87 8.50
N ILE A 17 34.64 -31.38 8.84
CA ILE A 17 35.08 -30.03 8.48
C ILE A 17 36.42 -30.15 7.74
N PRO A 18 36.64 -29.39 6.66
CA PRO A 18 37.94 -29.31 6.01
C PRO A 18 39.02 -28.83 6.99
N VAL A 19 40.17 -29.47 7.04
CA VAL A 19 41.29 -29.07 7.93
C VAL A 19 41.81 -27.65 7.60
N ASP A 20 41.67 -27.29 6.35
CA ASP A 20 41.94 -26.02 5.71
C ASP A 20 41.00 -24.91 6.16
N ALA A 21 39.77 -25.23 6.60
CA ALA A 21 38.85 -24.26 7.17
C ALA A 21 39.18 -23.90 8.64
N VAL A 22 40.05 -24.67 9.29
CA VAL A 22 40.45 -24.52 10.70
C VAL A 22 41.70 -23.64 10.80
N ASP A 23 41.71 -22.64 11.68
CA ASP A 23 42.87 -21.77 11.90
C ASP A 23 44.08 -22.54 12.48
N ASP A 24 45.27 -21.92 12.45
CA ASP A 24 46.52 -22.57 12.88
C ASP A 24 46.51 -22.94 14.38
N GLU A 25 45.82 -22.17 15.22
CA GLU A 25 45.71 -22.43 16.65
C GLU A 25 44.83 -23.67 16.94
N LEU A 26 43.64 -23.71 16.34
CA LEU A 26 42.72 -24.85 16.40
C LEU A 26 43.31 -26.08 15.72
N ARG A 27 44.16 -25.92 14.69
CA ARG A 27 44.89 -27.02 14.05
C ARG A 27 45.89 -27.66 15.02
N GLY A 28 46.67 -26.84 15.74
CA GLY A 28 47.59 -27.32 16.77
C GLY A 28 46.88 -27.99 17.96
N ILE A 29 45.64 -27.61 18.26
CA ILE A 29 44.78 -28.30 19.22
C ILE A 29 44.27 -29.63 18.63
N ALA A 30 43.77 -29.60 17.39
CA ALA A 30 43.27 -30.78 16.69
C ALA A 30 44.33 -31.88 16.56
N ASP A 31 45.59 -31.52 16.28
CA ASP A 31 46.69 -32.46 16.19
C ASP A 31 46.95 -33.21 17.51
N ARG A 32 46.76 -32.55 18.67
CA ARG A 32 46.86 -33.21 19.99
C ARG A 32 45.71 -34.20 20.21
N PHE A 33 44.50 -33.83 19.80
CA PHE A 33 43.34 -34.72 19.86
C PHE A 33 43.45 -35.89 18.86
N GLU A 34 44.11 -35.68 17.72
CA GLU A 34 44.44 -36.73 16.74
C GLU A 34 45.49 -37.70 17.32
N ALA A 35 46.53 -37.19 17.98
CA ALA A 35 47.51 -38.00 18.71
C ALA A 35 46.86 -38.84 19.83
N ALA A 36 45.83 -38.29 20.50
CA ALA A 36 45.02 -38.98 21.49
C ALA A 36 43.95 -39.93 20.88
N ARG A 37 43.88 -40.07 19.55
CA ARG A 37 42.87 -40.86 18.81
C ARG A 37 41.41 -40.45 19.07
N LEU A 38 41.19 -39.20 19.46
CA LEU A 38 39.87 -38.62 19.68
C LEU A 38 39.30 -37.99 18.39
N LEU A 39 40.18 -37.49 17.52
CA LEU A 39 39.86 -37.02 16.17
C LEU A 39 40.55 -37.91 15.13
N VAL A 40 39.94 -37.99 13.95
CA VAL A 40 40.49 -38.68 12.78
C VAL A 40 40.47 -37.71 11.60
N ARG A 41 41.60 -37.65 10.90
CA ARG A 41 41.71 -36.98 9.61
C ARG A 41 41.53 -38.00 8.49
N ARG A 42 40.59 -37.75 7.58
CA ARG A 42 40.35 -38.59 6.40
C ARG A 42 40.02 -37.71 5.20
N ASP A 43 40.72 -37.90 4.09
CA ASP A 43 40.50 -37.17 2.84
C ASP A 43 40.53 -35.64 3.03
N GLY A 44 41.45 -35.13 3.86
CA GLY A 44 41.55 -33.70 4.18
C GLY A 44 40.48 -33.17 5.15
N GLN A 45 39.61 -34.04 5.67
CA GLN A 45 38.52 -33.68 6.57
C GLN A 45 38.79 -34.16 8.00
N LEU A 46 38.52 -33.32 8.99
CA LEU A 46 38.57 -33.63 10.42
C LEU A 46 37.21 -34.13 10.89
N ALA A 47 37.19 -35.21 11.69
CA ALA A 47 35.99 -35.78 12.28
C ALA A 47 36.26 -36.38 13.67
N ILE A 48 35.21 -36.55 14.48
CA ILE A 48 35.30 -37.30 15.73
C ILE A 48 35.53 -38.78 15.43
N ALA A 49 36.48 -39.41 16.13
CA ALA A 49 36.93 -40.77 15.86
C ALA A 49 35.82 -41.82 16.10
N HIS A 50 35.10 -41.70 17.21
CA HIS A 50 34.10 -42.68 17.64
C HIS A 50 32.86 -41.99 18.24
N ASP A 51 31.67 -42.42 17.83
CA ASP A 51 30.38 -41.94 18.37
C ASP A 51 30.17 -42.29 19.86
N ALA A 52 31.02 -43.15 20.44
CA ALA A 52 31.05 -43.42 21.87
C ALA A 52 31.45 -42.17 22.69
N LEU A 53 32.33 -41.31 22.16
CA LEU A 53 32.73 -40.06 22.81
C LEU A 53 31.56 -39.10 22.96
N LEU A 54 30.71 -39.01 21.92
CA LEU A 54 29.49 -38.20 21.95
C LEU A 54 28.47 -38.69 22.98
N ARG A 55 28.47 -40.00 23.27
CA ARG A 55 27.51 -40.64 24.20
C ARG A 55 27.96 -40.65 25.66
N HIS A 56 29.26 -40.73 25.93
CA HIS A 56 29.78 -40.93 27.29
C HIS A 56 30.53 -39.72 27.86
N TRP A 57 30.75 -38.67 27.07
CA TRP A 57 31.39 -37.44 27.55
C TRP A 57 30.33 -36.44 28.05
N GLU A 58 29.98 -36.52 29.33
CA GLU A 58 28.96 -35.67 29.95
C GLU A 58 29.25 -34.16 29.80
N ARG A 59 30.51 -33.74 29.91
CA ARG A 59 30.89 -32.34 29.68
C ARG A 59 30.67 -31.88 28.22
N LEU A 60 30.83 -32.76 27.23
CA LEU A 60 30.53 -32.43 25.84
C LEU A 60 29.03 -32.34 25.59
N LYS A 61 28.22 -33.19 26.26
CA LYS A 61 26.75 -33.07 26.22
C LYS A 61 26.28 -31.73 26.76
N GLY A 62 26.81 -31.28 27.89
CA GLY A 62 26.50 -29.95 28.45
C GLY A 62 26.75 -28.83 27.45
N TRP A 63 27.91 -28.84 26.77
CA TRP A 63 28.21 -27.86 25.72
C TRP A 63 27.28 -27.96 24.50
N VAL A 64 26.85 -29.16 24.12
CA VAL A 64 25.89 -29.36 23.03
C VAL A 64 24.49 -28.87 23.41
N GLU A 65 24.07 -29.08 24.66
CA GLU A 65 22.80 -28.58 25.19
C GLU A 65 22.79 -27.04 25.20
N GLU A 66 23.86 -26.42 25.70
CA GLU A 66 24.06 -24.96 25.69
C GLU A 66 24.04 -24.39 24.26
N ALA A 67 24.71 -25.05 23.31
CA ALA A 67 24.81 -24.60 21.92
C ALA A 67 23.68 -25.11 21.00
N SER A 68 22.66 -25.80 21.53
CA SER A 68 21.66 -26.54 20.75
C SER A 68 20.91 -25.65 19.73
N ALA A 69 20.51 -24.45 20.14
CA ALA A 69 19.82 -23.49 19.27
C ALA A 69 20.71 -23.03 18.10
N SER A 70 21.99 -22.75 18.39
CA SER A 70 22.98 -22.35 17.37
C SER A 70 23.26 -23.49 16.39
N LEU A 71 23.42 -24.72 16.90
CA LEU A 71 23.63 -25.91 16.08
C LEU A 71 22.44 -26.22 15.15
N LEU A 72 21.21 -25.88 15.56
CA LEU A 72 20.02 -26.02 14.72
C LEU A 72 20.05 -25.05 13.52
N ILE A 73 20.49 -23.80 13.74
CA ILE A 73 20.66 -22.81 12.66
C ILE A 73 21.73 -23.28 11.69
N GLY A 74 22.90 -23.70 12.19
CA GLY A 74 23.99 -24.25 11.37
C GLY A 74 23.55 -25.47 10.55
N ARG A 75 22.72 -26.35 11.13
CA ARG A 75 22.12 -27.48 10.39
C ARG A 75 21.24 -26.99 9.24
N ARG A 76 20.37 -26.01 9.49
CA ARG A 76 19.43 -25.49 8.48
C ARG A 76 20.18 -24.85 7.32
N ILE A 77 21.23 -24.08 7.61
CA ILE A 77 22.14 -23.53 6.61
C ILE A 77 22.76 -24.65 5.79
N HIS A 78 23.40 -25.63 6.44
CA HIS A 78 24.03 -26.75 5.75
C HIS A 78 23.07 -27.50 4.82
N MET A 79 21.85 -27.82 5.27
CA MET A 79 20.86 -28.51 4.44
C MET A 79 20.45 -27.66 3.23
N ALA A 80 20.27 -26.35 3.41
CA ALA A 80 19.93 -25.45 2.32
C ALA A 80 21.09 -25.29 1.32
N THR A 81 22.33 -25.20 1.82
CA THR A 81 23.53 -25.17 0.99
C THR A 81 23.70 -26.46 0.18
N GLN A 82 23.48 -27.64 0.78
CA GLN A 82 23.53 -28.91 0.06
C GLN A 82 22.48 -28.97 -1.06
N LEU A 83 21.24 -28.58 -0.77
CA LEU A 83 20.18 -28.54 -1.79
C LEU A 83 20.51 -27.57 -2.92
N TRP A 84 21.10 -26.41 -2.59
CA TRP A 84 21.56 -25.44 -3.58
C TRP A 84 22.69 -26.01 -4.46
N ASP A 85 23.69 -26.67 -3.88
CA ASP A 85 24.78 -27.28 -4.64
C ASP A 85 24.28 -28.44 -5.52
N GLU A 86 23.43 -29.32 -4.99
CA GLU A 86 22.78 -30.42 -5.72
C GLU A 86 21.89 -29.93 -6.87
N SER A 87 21.27 -28.74 -6.72
CA SER A 87 20.48 -28.10 -7.78
C SER A 87 21.32 -27.51 -8.92
N GLY A 88 22.65 -27.66 -8.88
CA GLY A 88 23.57 -27.02 -9.81
C GLY A 88 23.75 -25.53 -9.54
N ARG A 89 23.63 -25.13 -8.27
CA ARG A 89 23.74 -23.74 -7.80
C ARG A 89 22.70 -22.79 -8.41
N SER A 90 21.48 -23.28 -8.60
CA SER A 90 20.36 -22.47 -9.11
C SER A 90 20.03 -21.31 -8.18
N SER A 91 19.74 -20.13 -8.74
CA SER A 91 19.25 -18.97 -8.00
C SER A 91 17.93 -19.23 -7.27
N ASP A 92 17.13 -20.19 -7.74
CA ASP A 92 15.83 -20.53 -7.15
C ASP A 92 15.97 -21.29 -5.82
N ALA A 93 17.14 -21.92 -5.59
CA ALA A 93 17.45 -22.62 -4.35
C ALA A 93 18.08 -21.71 -3.29
N LEU A 94 18.44 -20.47 -3.64
CA LEU A 94 18.90 -19.46 -2.69
C LEU A 94 17.75 -19.03 -1.76
N ARG A 95 18.12 -18.55 -0.58
CA ARG A 95 17.17 -18.25 0.50
C ARG A 95 17.26 -16.79 0.94
N PRO A 96 16.79 -15.84 0.11
CA PRO A 96 16.94 -14.41 0.37
C PRO A 96 16.18 -13.95 1.63
N ALA A 97 15.07 -14.61 1.99
CA ALA A 97 14.28 -14.25 3.17
C ALA A 97 15.00 -14.53 4.49
N GLU A 98 15.87 -15.55 4.53
CA GLU A 98 16.61 -15.95 5.73
C GLU A 98 18.08 -15.49 5.73
N ALA A 99 18.55 -14.88 4.63
CA ALA A 99 19.94 -14.56 4.38
C ALA A 99 20.55 -13.64 5.45
N GLU A 100 19.85 -12.57 5.84
CA GLU A 100 20.37 -11.62 6.84
C GLU A 100 20.46 -12.26 8.23
N LEU A 101 19.46 -13.06 8.61
CA LEU A 101 19.47 -13.80 9.88
C LEU A 101 20.67 -14.75 9.94
N TRP A 102 20.95 -15.47 8.86
CA TRP A 102 22.06 -16.41 8.79
C TRP A 102 23.42 -15.72 8.77
N HIS A 103 23.51 -14.56 8.12
CA HIS A 103 24.70 -13.73 8.15
C HIS A 103 24.99 -13.22 9.56
N THR A 104 24.02 -12.55 10.20
CA THR A 104 24.19 -12.05 11.58
C THR A 104 24.51 -13.18 12.55
N TRP A 105 23.87 -14.33 12.40
CA TRP A 105 24.22 -15.50 13.19
C TRP A 105 25.68 -15.90 12.95
N SER A 106 26.14 -16.01 11.70
CA SER A 106 27.51 -16.43 11.35
C SER A 106 28.62 -15.51 11.86
N GLU A 107 28.31 -14.24 12.17
CA GLU A 107 29.26 -13.29 12.76
C GLU A 107 29.40 -13.43 14.29
N GLY A 108 28.56 -14.24 14.93
CA GLY A 108 28.61 -14.46 16.38
C GLY A 108 29.83 -15.28 16.83
N GLU A 109 30.44 -14.91 17.96
CA GLU A 109 31.64 -15.56 18.51
C GLU A 109 31.44 -17.05 18.87
N GLU A 110 30.23 -17.44 19.26
CA GLU A 110 29.90 -18.82 19.66
C GLU A 110 29.43 -19.69 18.48
N THR A 111 29.62 -19.24 17.24
CA THR A 111 29.15 -19.99 16.09
C THR A 111 30.06 -21.16 15.69
N PRO A 112 29.46 -22.30 15.30
CA PRO A 112 30.20 -23.38 14.66
C PRO A 112 30.82 -22.91 13.35
N LEU A 113 32.04 -23.37 13.09
CA LEU A 113 32.75 -23.10 11.84
C LEU A 113 31.88 -23.45 10.62
N LEU A 114 31.74 -22.49 9.71
CA LEU A 114 31.08 -22.66 8.42
C LEU A 114 32.09 -23.06 7.34
N SER A 115 31.69 -23.93 6.42
CA SER A 115 32.46 -24.23 5.22
C SER A 115 32.42 -23.07 4.23
N ASP A 116 33.38 -23.01 3.31
CA ASP A 116 33.42 -21.96 2.27
C ASP A 116 32.16 -21.98 1.41
N LEU A 117 31.62 -23.18 1.12
CA LEU A 117 30.38 -23.35 0.38
C LEU A 117 29.17 -22.76 1.13
N GLU A 118 29.11 -22.93 2.46
CA GLU A 118 28.04 -22.37 3.28
C GLU A 118 28.14 -20.83 3.34
N ARG A 119 29.35 -20.28 3.40
CA ARG A 119 29.57 -18.82 3.33
C ARG A 119 29.18 -18.25 1.96
N GLU A 120 29.60 -18.91 0.87
CA GLU A 120 29.25 -18.53 -0.49
C GLU A 120 27.72 -18.50 -0.67
N PHE A 121 27.04 -19.53 -0.19
CA PHE A 121 25.58 -19.63 -0.24
C PHE A 121 24.86 -18.51 0.53
N ILE A 122 25.34 -18.17 1.74
CA ILE A 122 24.78 -17.07 2.53
C ILE A 122 24.96 -15.75 1.77
N GLU A 123 26.15 -15.48 1.25
CA GLU A 123 26.44 -14.22 0.57
C GLU A 123 25.61 -14.05 -0.71
N LEU A 124 25.55 -15.08 -1.56
CA LEU A 124 24.71 -15.05 -2.76
C LEU A 124 23.22 -14.88 -2.42
N SER A 125 22.75 -15.48 -1.33
CA SER A 125 21.38 -15.28 -0.85
C SER A 125 21.12 -13.84 -0.40
N ARG A 126 22.13 -13.15 0.17
CA ARG A 126 22.02 -11.73 0.56
C ARG A 126 22.03 -10.79 -0.64
N GLU A 127 22.90 -11.04 -1.61
CA GLU A 127 22.95 -10.27 -2.85
C GLU A 127 21.59 -10.32 -3.56
N GLN A 128 20.99 -11.51 -3.64
CA GLN A 128 19.65 -11.70 -4.16
C GLN A 128 18.60 -10.92 -3.34
N ALA A 129 18.63 -11.04 -2.00
CA ALA A 129 17.72 -10.28 -1.13
C ALA A 129 17.80 -8.76 -1.36
N ALA A 130 19.00 -8.21 -1.57
CA ALA A 130 19.20 -6.80 -1.88
C ALA A 130 18.56 -6.41 -3.23
N VAL A 131 18.71 -7.26 -4.26
CA VAL A 131 18.06 -7.06 -5.56
C VAL A 131 16.54 -7.09 -5.43
N GLU A 132 15.96 -8.04 -4.69
CA GLU A 132 14.50 -8.10 -4.49
C GLU A 132 13.97 -6.90 -3.69
N ALA A 133 14.69 -6.45 -2.67
CA ALA A 133 14.29 -5.30 -1.86
C ALA A 133 14.18 -4.01 -2.71
N THR A 134 15.10 -3.82 -3.67
CA THR A 134 15.02 -2.69 -4.60
C THR A 134 13.81 -2.78 -5.54
N ARG A 135 13.49 -3.99 -6.01
CA ARG A 135 12.32 -4.24 -6.88
C ARG A 135 10.99 -4.02 -6.15
N GLN A 136 10.89 -4.40 -4.88
CA GLN A 136 9.68 -4.24 -4.08
C GLN A 136 9.41 -2.78 -3.68
N HIS A 137 10.46 -1.99 -3.40
CA HIS A 137 10.28 -0.56 -3.13
C HIS A 137 9.72 0.20 -4.33
N ASP A 138 10.09 -0.21 -5.55
CA ASP A 138 9.61 0.40 -6.78
C ASP A 138 8.11 0.19 -7.03
N THR A 139 7.57 -0.99 -6.72
CA THR A 139 6.14 -1.30 -6.94
C THR A 139 5.24 -0.51 -5.99
N ILE A 140 5.63 -0.38 -4.72
CA ILE A 140 4.88 0.41 -3.72
C ILE A 140 4.91 1.90 -4.09
N ARG A 141 6.05 2.44 -4.52
CA ARG A 141 6.15 3.85 -4.98
C ARG A 141 5.27 4.10 -6.21
N ARG A 142 5.24 3.17 -7.18
CA ARG A 142 4.38 3.28 -8.36
C ARG A 142 2.89 3.26 -8.00
N MET A 143 2.47 2.42 -7.05
CA MET A 143 1.08 2.41 -6.57
C MET A 143 0.71 3.73 -5.88
N ARG A 144 1.57 4.26 -5.01
CA ARG A 144 1.34 5.55 -4.34
C ARG A 144 1.25 6.72 -5.32
N ASN A 145 2.10 6.75 -6.34
CA ASN A 145 2.03 7.79 -7.38
C ASN A 145 0.74 7.70 -8.20
N ARG A 146 0.28 6.50 -8.55
CA ARG A 146 -1.00 6.30 -9.26
C ARG A 146 -2.20 6.79 -8.43
N LEU A 147 -2.22 6.47 -7.12
CA LEU A 147 -3.24 6.97 -6.19
C LEU A 147 -3.20 8.50 -6.08
N ALA A 148 -2.01 9.10 -5.95
CA ALA A 148 -1.87 10.56 -5.89
C ALA A 148 -2.38 11.24 -7.18
N ILE A 149 -2.03 10.70 -8.36
CA ILE A 149 -2.53 11.20 -9.65
C ILE A 149 -4.07 11.06 -9.72
N ALA A 150 -4.63 9.93 -9.30
CA ALA A 150 -6.08 9.72 -9.30
C ALA A 150 -6.81 10.70 -8.37
N VAL A 151 -6.26 10.98 -7.19
CA VAL A 151 -6.81 11.98 -6.25
C VAL A 151 -6.76 13.38 -6.84
N VAL A 152 -5.63 13.79 -7.43
CA VAL A 152 -5.50 15.11 -8.08
C VAL A 152 -6.47 15.25 -9.25
N ALA A 153 -6.59 14.21 -10.09
CA ALA A 153 -7.55 14.19 -11.19
C ALA A 153 -9.01 14.29 -10.69
N GLY A 154 -9.34 13.58 -9.59
CA GLY A 154 -10.65 13.66 -8.95
C GLY A 154 -10.97 15.05 -8.41
N VAL A 155 -10.02 15.68 -7.70
CA VAL A 155 -10.17 17.06 -7.21
C VAL A 155 -10.38 18.03 -8.37
N LEU A 156 -9.58 17.92 -9.45
CA LEU A 156 -9.71 18.77 -10.62
C LEU A 156 -11.08 18.60 -11.29
N ALA A 157 -11.58 17.37 -11.41
CA ALA A 157 -12.91 17.08 -11.93
C ALA A 157 -14.03 17.69 -11.07
N CYS A 158 -13.92 17.62 -9.73
CA CYS A 158 -14.86 18.26 -8.82
C CYS A 158 -14.85 19.79 -8.96
N VAL A 159 -13.67 20.41 -9.08
CA VAL A 159 -13.54 21.86 -9.28
C VAL A 159 -14.17 22.28 -10.61
N MET A 160 -13.93 21.54 -11.70
CA MET A 160 -14.55 21.81 -12.99
C MET A 160 -16.07 21.64 -12.94
N ALA A 161 -16.58 20.59 -12.30
CA ALA A 161 -18.01 20.37 -12.13
C ALA A 161 -18.68 21.50 -11.31
N ALA A 162 -18.05 21.93 -10.21
CA ALA A 162 -18.52 23.04 -9.41
C ALA A 162 -18.53 24.36 -10.22
N GLY A 163 -17.47 24.62 -10.99
CA GLY A 163 -17.40 25.78 -11.88
C GLY A 163 -18.49 25.78 -12.95
N ALA A 164 -18.77 24.62 -13.56
CA ALA A 164 -19.82 24.46 -14.57
C ALA A 164 -21.22 24.71 -14.00
N LEU A 165 -21.51 24.22 -12.79
CA LEU A 165 -22.80 24.46 -12.11
C LEU A 165 -22.99 25.95 -11.78
N LEU A 166 -21.95 26.63 -11.30
CA LEU A 166 -21.99 28.07 -11.02
C LEU A 166 -22.14 28.90 -12.30
N ALA A 167 -21.50 28.49 -13.40
CA ALA A 167 -21.63 29.15 -14.70
C ALA A 167 -23.04 28.96 -15.30
N GLY A 168 -23.59 27.75 -15.22
CA GLY A 168 -24.96 27.45 -15.68
C GLY A 168 -26.02 28.27 -14.92
N GLY A 169 -25.92 28.33 -13.59
CA GLY A 169 -26.84 29.12 -12.77
C GLY A 169 -26.81 30.62 -13.09
N ARG A 170 -25.62 31.18 -13.41
CA ARG A 170 -25.49 32.59 -13.83
C ARG A 170 -26.11 32.85 -15.21
N ALA A 171 -25.95 31.93 -16.15
CA ALA A 171 -26.55 32.04 -17.48
C ALA A 171 -28.08 32.01 -17.41
N GLU A 172 -28.65 31.07 -16.64
CA GLU A 172 -30.10 30.98 -16.44
C GLU A 172 -30.67 32.22 -15.75
N ALA A 173 -29.99 32.74 -14.72
CA ALA A 173 -30.40 33.97 -14.04
C ALA A 173 -30.40 35.18 -15.00
N ALA A 174 -29.39 35.30 -15.85
CA ALA A 174 -29.31 36.35 -16.86
C ALA A 174 -30.45 36.25 -17.90
N THR A 175 -30.79 35.04 -18.35
CA THR A 175 -31.91 34.81 -19.28
C THR A 175 -33.26 35.15 -18.65
N ARG A 176 -33.51 34.70 -17.42
CA ARG A 176 -34.75 35.03 -16.68
C ARG A 176 -34.88 36.53 -16.46
N SER A 177 -33.79 37.20 -16.12
CA SER A 177 -33.76 38.66 -15.99
C SER A 177 -34.07 39.39 -17.31
N ALA A 178 -33.52 38.93 -18.42
CA ALA A 178 -33.85 39.49 -19.74
C ALA A 178 -35.32 39.27 -20.12
N GLN A 179 -35.86 38.07 -19.87
CA GLN A 179 -37.26 37.75 -20.13
C GLN A 179 -38.21 38.56 -19.24
N GLY A 180 -37.92 38.68 -17.95
CA GLY A 180 -38.68 39.51 -17.01
C GLY A 180 -38.76 40.96 -17.46
N ARG A 181 -37.62 41.57 -17.84
CA ARG A 181 -37.59 42.93 -18.41
C ARG A 181 -38.42 43.06 -19.69
N GLN A 182 -38.31 42.11 -20.61
CA GLN A 182 -39.07 42.14 -21.86
C GLN A 182 -40.59 42.07 -21.61
N ILE A 183 -41.02 41.18 -20.70
CA ILE A 183 -42.44 41.04 -20.32
C ILE A 183 -42.94 42.31 -19.63
N ALA A 184 -42.12 42.95 -18.78
CA ALA A 184 -42.46 44.22 -18.14
C ALA A 184 -42.65 45.36 -19.17
N LEU A 185 -41.83 45.41 -20.23
CA LEU A 185 -41.99 46.37 -21.32
C LEU A 185 -43.29 46.14 -22.11
N VAL A 186 -43.60 44.88 -22.42
CA VAL A 186 -44.88 44.53 -23.08
C VAL A 186 -46.07 44.92 -22.20
N ALA A 187 -45.98 44.68 -20.89
CA ALA A 187 -47.00 45.10 -19.94
C ALA A 187 -47.17 46.62 -19.88
N ASP A 188 -46.10 47.40 -20.07
CA ASP A 188 -46.13 48.86 -20.13
C ASP A 188 -46.85 49.37 -21.39
N ASP A 189 -46.55 48.77 -22.54
CA ASP A 189 -47.10 49.14 -23.85
C ASP A 189 -48.62 48.90 -23.94
N ILE A 190 -49.08 47.72 -23.52
CA ILE A 190 -50.51 47.36 -23.63
C ILE A 190 -51.36 47.90 -22.48
N ARG A 191 -50.77 48.61 -21.49
CA ARG A 191 -51.43 48.98 -20.23
C ARG A 191 -52.69 49.83 -20.44
N ASN A 192 -52.64 50.74 -21.41
CA ASN A 192 -53.76 51.62 -21.74
C ASN A 192 -54.81 50.94 -22.64
N ILE A 193 -54.49 49.77 -23.20
CA ILE A 193 -55.38 49.00 -24.08
C ILE A 193 -56.11 47.92 -23.28
N THR A 194 -55.38 47.16 -22.46
CA THR A 194 -55.91 46.03 -21.66
C THR A 194 -55.32 46.00 -20.25
N PRO A 195 -55.88 46.79 -19.30
CA PRO A 195 -55.32 46.92 -17.95
C PRO A 195 -55.19 45.60 -17.17
N ASN A 196 -56.15 44.68 -17.34
CA ASN A 196 -56.12 43.38 -16.66
C ASN A 196 -54.95 42.50 -17.14
N ILE A 197 -54.71 42.43 -18.44
CA ILE A 197 -53.61 41.64 -19.03
C ILE A 197 -52.26 42.25 -18.66
N ALA A 198 -52.15 43.59 -18.70
CA ALA A 198 -50.95 44.30 -18.25
C ALA A 198 -50.61 44.02 -16.78
N GLY A 199 -51.61 43.94 -15.90
CA GLY A 199 -51.41 43.54 -14.50
C GLY A 199 -50.86 42.12 -14.35
N GLN A 200 -51.42 41.15 -15.08
CA GLN A 200 -50.95 39.76 -15.06
C GLN A 200 -49.52 39.63 -15.57
N LEU A 201 -49.19 40.29 -16.69
CA LEU A 201 -47.83 40.30 -17.23
C LEU A 201 -46.83 41.00 -16.29
N SER A 202 -47.24 42.07 -15.60
CA SER A 202 -46.38 42.75 -14.63
C SER A 202 -46.01 41.84 -13.44
N VAL A 203 -46.97 41.08 -12.92
CA VAL A 203 -46.72 40.10 -11.85
C VAL A 203 -45.88 38.93 -12.34
N ALA A 204 -46.13 38.44 -13.56
CA ALA A 204 -45.31 37.39 -14.18
C ALA A 204 -43.86 37.85 -14.45
N ALA A 205 -43.66 39.12 -14.83
CA ALA A 205 -42.35 39.70 -14.98
C ALA A 205 -41.60 39.76 -13.65
N LEU A 206 -42.28 40.19 -12.57
CA LEU A 206 -41.71 40.28 -11.22
C LEU A 206 -41.35 38.90 -10.64
N SER A 207 -42.12 37.85 -10.95
CA SER A 207 -41.80 36.49 -10.50
C SER A 207 -40.62 35.85 -11.25
N LEU A 208 -40.33 36.31 -12.47
CA LEU A 208 -39.16 35.88 -13.25
C LEU A 208 -37.89 36.61 -12.81
N ASP A 209 -37.99 37.90 -12.48
CA ASP A 209 -36.87 38.73 -12.03
C ASP A 209 -37.34 39.92 -11.19
N ASP A 210 -36.70 40.11 -10.04
CA ASP A 210 -37.01 41.20 -9.11
C ASP A 210 -36.11 42.43 -9.38
N SER A 211 -36.36 43.08 -10.51
CA SER A 211 -35.62 44.27 -10.97
C SER A 211 -36.46 45.55 -10.86
N VAL A 212 -35.81 46.69 -11.05
CA VAL A 212 -36.46 48.01 -10.95
C VAL A 212 -37.57 48.14 -12.00
N GLU A 213 -37.35 47.61 -13.20
CA GLU A 213 -38.29 47.63 -14.32
C GLU A 213 -39.55 46.78 -14.04
N THR A 214 -39.39 45.57 -13.50
CA THR A 214 -40.52 44.67 -13.21
C THR A 214 -41.33 45.16 -12.01
N ARG A 215 -40.67 45.65 -10.95
CA ARG A 215 -41.34 46.33 -9.83
C ARG A 215 -42.12 47.56 -10.29
N SER A 216 -41.51 48.38 -11.15
CA SER A 216 -42.17 49.58 -11.70
C SER A 216 -43.40 49.21 -12.52
N ALA A 217 -43.36 48.13 -13.31
CA ALA A 217 -44.51 47.66 -14.07
C ALA A 217 -45.69 47.25 -13.16
N VAL A 218 -45.41 46.58 -12.03
CA VAL A 218 -46.43 46.23 -11.03
C VAL A 218 -47.00 47.47 -10.34
N VAL A 219 -46.15 48.40 -9.88
CA VAL A 219 -46.58 49.64 -9.23
C VAL A 219 -47.46 50.49 -10.15
N LYS A 220 -47.05 50.66 -11.42
CA LYS A 220 -47.85 51.38 -12.41
C LYS A 220 -49.19 50.69 -12.67
N SER A 221 -49.22 49.36 -12.72
CA SER A 221 -50.45 48.61 -12.93
C SER A 221 -51.40 48.68 -11.72
N ALA A 222 -50.86 48.78 -10.50
CA ALA A 222 -51.65 48.99 -9.28
C ALA A 222 -52.27 50.40 -9.18
N GLY A 223 -51.70 51.39 -9.88
CA GLY A 223 -52.17 52.78 -9.89
C GLY A 223 -53.29 53.08 -10.89
N ILE A 224 -53.66 52.14 -11.77
CA ILE A 224 -54.73 52.32 -12.75
C ILE A 224 -56.03 51.72 -12.21
N PRO A 225 -57.16 52.47 -12.22
CA PRO A 225 -58.46 51.91 -11.83
C PRO A 225 -58.77 50.69 -12.68
N MET A 226 -58.90 49.52 -12.05
CA MET A 226 -59.34 48.33 -12.77
C MET A 226 -60.76 48.59 -13.30
N PRO A 227 -61.04 48.31 -14.59
CA PRO A 227 -62.40 48.38 -15.08
C PRO A 227 -63.25 47.38 -14.29
N GLU A 228 -64.11 47.89 -13.40
CA GLU A 228 -65.06 47.06 -12.67
C GLU A 228 -65.98 46.38 -13.68
N ARG A 229 -66.12 45.07 -13.54
CA ARG A 229 -67.07 44.30 -14.33
C ARG A 229 -68.46 44.71 -13.86
N ALA A 230 -69.12 45.60 -14.59
CA ALA A 230 -70.51 45.95 -14.34
C ALA A 230 -71.37 44.69 -14.46
N THR A 231 -71.68 44.05 -13.34
CA THR A 231 -72.74 43.05 -13.29
C THR A 231 -74.04 43.80 -13.54
N GLY A 232 -74.60 43.68 -14.74
CA GLY A 232 -75.89 44.27 -15.08
C GLY A 232 -76.95 43.89 -14.03
N PRO A 233 -77.95 44.75 -13.78
CA PRO A 233 -78.92 44.56 -12.69
C PRO A 233 -79.61 43.20 -12.81
N GLN A 234 -79.67 42.47 -11.69
CA GLN A 234 -80.39 41.21 -11.59
C GLN A 234 -81.85 41.45 -11.97
N ALA A 235 -82.26 40.98 -13.15
CA ALA A 235 -83.68 40.96 -13.51
C ALA A 235 -84.39 40.05 -12.51
N THR A 236 -85.12 40.69 -11.59
CA THR A 236 -86.00 40.03 -10.63
C THR A 236 -87.03 39.20 -11.39
N ARG A 237 -86.97 37.89 -11.16
CA ARG A 237 -87.93 36.87 -11.58
C ARG A 237 -89.36 37.30 -11.22
N TRP A 238 -90.18 37.59 -12.23
CA TRP A 238 -91.64 37.69 -12.10
C TRP A 238 -92.29 36.33 -12.41
N SER A 239 -93.08 35.83 -11.47
CA SER A 239 -94.16 34.84 -11.60
C SER A 239 -95.16 35.17 -10.48
N PRO A 240 -96.48 35.01 -10.65
CA PRO A 240 -97.17 34.04 -11.49
C PRO A 240 -97.95 34.62 -12.68
#